data_AF-A0AAW3H7X9-F1
#
_entry.id   AF-A0AAW3H7X9-F1
#
_cell.length_a   1.000
_cell.length_b   1.000
_cell.length_c   1.000
_cell.angle_alpha   90.00
_cell.angle_beta   90.00
_cell.angle_gamma   90.00
#
_symmetry.space_group_name_H-M   'P 1'
#
loop_
_entity.id
_entity.type
_entity.pdbx_description
1 polymer ?
#
loop_
_entity_poly.entity_id
_entity_poly.type
_entity_poly.pdbx_seq_one_letter_code
_entity_poly.pdbx_strand_id
1 'polypeptide(L)'
;MALPIYDFAGNIGVEVEEATLSSDGSIFGEMVFKDSLVTFFDGDQEKKRTVKAGTALVDPQVKGLRNQGSFNNTIIHECVHWLLHRTHNEYKSLFGSKDTKISSYLNRSAIKEDKWSTYDWMEWQANGIAARILMPRKTTKMMVQELFLKYSLVFDEDERITMFEQVIDDLAQFFQVSRWAVKIRMMQLGYTEFEGIYKYVGHEYIKSYTCEADAIQNNQTFTISFNNACFLNFKNERFRELMDSGKYVYVDSHFCINSEKYVRMVEYGVYQMTDYAYSHMDECCLIFDIQYDSCEKISSKDFNDYILYRGNYPELKIELDFSEHLIDDSIVPEYGGAIYQEIARIIASLPSHFCGTMVAHRKRKNCTREQLEEYSGISISTLQRMETQHEYVNKLENIVAVCIALKLYPDFSFDLIDKSNCQFNNMVPHHSAFKMILRQCFHLSLEEVNDKLESMKLKTI
;
A
#
# COMPACT_ATOMS: atom_id res chain seq x y z
N MET A 1 17.95 22.53 16.35
CA MET A 1 18.72 21.39 16.87
C MET A 1 17.73 20.27 17.20
N ALA A 2 18.08 19.02 16.87
CA ALA A 2 17.29 17.85 17.25
C ALA A 2 17.09 17.79 18.78
N LEU A 3 16.05 17.07 19.24
CA LEU A 3 15.87 16.82 20.66
C LEU A 3 17.03 15.95 21.17
N PRO A 4 17.83 16.40 22.17
CA PRO A 4 18.83 15.54 22.78
C PRO A 4 18.15 14.48 23.64
N ILE A 5 17.86 13.32 23.05
CA ILE A 5 16.98 12.30 23.65
C ILE A 5 17.47 11.76 25.00
N TYR A 6 18.78 11.63 25.20
CA TYR A 6 19.35 11.17 26.47
C TYR A 6 19.25 12.24 27.56
N ASP A 7 19.48 13.51 27.21
CA ASP A 7 19.29 14.62 28.16
C ASP A 7 17.81 14.77 28.52
N PHE A 8 16.92 14.60 27.54
CA PHE A 8 15.48 14.58 27.78
C PHE A 8 15.08 13.50 28.78
N ALA A 9 15.53 12.25 28.57
CA ALA A 9 15.28 11.13 29.47
C ALA A 9 15.84 11.41 30.88
N GLY A 10 17.09 11.85 30.98
CA GLY A 10 17.72 12.18 32.26
C GLY A 10 16.97 13.28 33.03
N ASN A 11 16.51 14.31 32.34
CA ASN A 11 15.76 15.42 32.94
C ASN A 11 14.40 15.00 33.53
N ILE A 12 13.80 13.92 33.04
CA ILE A 12 12.56 13.36 33.58
C ILE A 12 12.81 12.19 34.56
N GLY A 13 14.07 11.96 34.92
CA GLY A 13 14.49 10.90 35.85
C GLY A 13 14.46 9.50 35.25
N VAL A 14 14.64 9.37 33.93
CA VAL A 14 14.76 8.10 33.22
C VAL A 14 16.22 7.85 32.85
N GLU A 15 16.74 6.69 33.24
CA GLU A 15 18.01 6.15 32.76
C GLU A 15 17.77 5.33 31.50
N VAL A 16 18.57 5.53 30.45
CA VAL A 16 18.45 4.76 29.20
C VAL A 16 19.57 3.72 29.16
N GLU A 17 19.21 2.47 28.94
CA GLU A 17 20.15 1.38 28.84
C GLU A 17 19.91 0.56 27.56
N GLU A 18 20.95 0.39 26.75
CA GLU A 18 20.89 -0.42 25.53
C GLU A 18 21.17 -1.89 25.88
N ALA A 19 20.24 -2.79 25.54
CA ALA A 19 20.43 -4.22 25.74
C ALA A 19 19.50 -5.05 24.84
N THR A 20 19.96 -6.22 24.40
CA THR A 20 19.12 -7.13 23.60
C THR A 20 18.02 -7.74 24.47
N LEU A 21 16.76 -7.47 24.14
CA LEU A 21 15.60 -7.85 24.95
C LEU A 21 14.90 -9.12 24.46
N SER A 22 15.16 -9.52 23.21
CA SER A 22 14.56 -10.70 22.60
C SER A 22 15.53 -11.32 21.58
N SER A 23 15.55 -12.65 21.47
CA SER A 23 16.41 -13.36 20.52
C SER A 23 15.95 -13.18 19.06
N ASP A 24 14.67 -12.89 18.85
CA ASP A 24 14.03 -12.69 17.55
C ASP A 24 13.80 -11.21 17.18
N GLY A 25 14.21 -10.27 18.04
CA GLY A 25 14.01 -8.83 17.83
C GLY A 25 12.55 -8.38 17.95
N SER A 26 11.68 -9.18 18.58
CA SER A 26 10.26 -8.86 18.77
C SER A 26 9.98 -7.77 19.80
N ILE A 27 10.91 -7.51 20.73
CA ILE A 27 10.80 -6.46 21.76
C ILE A 27 11.79 -5.35 21.44
N PHE A 28 11.28 -4.12 21.26
CA PHE A 28 12.11 -2.96 20.92
C PHE A 28 12.52 -2.15 22.14
N GLY A 29 11.65 -2.07 23.14
CA GLY A 29 11.90 -1.35 24.36
C GLY A 29 11.09 -1.90 25.52
N GLU A 30 11.54 -1.61 26.73
CA GLU A 30 10.85 -1.97 27.96
C GLU A 30 11.06 -0.90 29.03
N MET A 31 9.97 -0.29 29.49
CA MET A 31 10.00 0.65 30.61
C MET A 31 9.84 -0.10 31.94
N VAL A 32 10.86 0.03 32.80
CA VAL A 32 10.88 -0.58 34.13
C VAL A 32 10.30 0.39 35.17
N PHE A 33 9.12 0.08 35.72
CA PHE A 33 8.44 0.93 36.71
C PHE A 33 8.80 0.61 38.15
N LYS A 34 9.31 -0.60 38.41
CA LYS A 34 9.78 -1.07 39.71
C LYS A 34 11.03 -1.90 39.55
N ASP A 35 11.88 -1.93 40.57
CA ASP A 35 13.05 -2.81 40.60
C ASP A 35 12.65 -4.24 40.25
N SER A 36 13.19 -4.75 39.16
CA SER A 36 12.70 -5.98 38.53
C SER A 36 13.84 -6.81 37.97
N LEU A 37 13.69 -8.13 38.03
CA LEU A 37 14.56 -9.04 37.28
C LEU A 37 14.18 -8.97 35.80
N VAL A 38 15.13 -8.61 34.94
CA VAL A 38 14.95 -8.53 33.50
C VAL A 38 15.83 -9.58 32.82
N THR A 39 15.28 -10.22 31.79
CA THR A 39 15.98 -11.13 30.90
C THR A 39 16.57 -10.34 29.74
N PHE A 40 17.83 -10.61 29.43
CA PHE A 40 18.60 -10.06 28.32
C PHE A 40 19.21 -11.21 27.52
N PHE A 41 19.61 -10.93 26.29
CA PHE A 41 20.22 -11.91 25.39
C PHE A 41 21.62 -11.49 24.96
N ASP A 42 22.56 -12.44 25.01
CA ASP A 42 23.91 -12.31 24.46
C ASP A 42 24.13 -13.46 23.46
N GLY A 43 23.80 -13.19 22.19
CA GLY A 43 23.51 -14.24 21.20
C GLY A 43 22.30 -15.07 21.65
N ASP A 44 22.45 -16.39 21.66
CA ASP A 44 21.40 -17.32 22.11
C ASP A 44 21.38 -17.53 23.64
N GLN A 45 22.27 -16.87 24.40
CA GLN A 45 22.36 -17.04 25.84
C GLN A 45 21.47 -16.06 26.61
N GLU A 46 20.57 -16.61 27.42
CA GLU A 46 19.73 -15.85 28.35
C GLU A 46 20.54 -15.40 29.58
N LYS A 47 20.54 -14.10 29.88
CA LYS A 47 21.15 -13.51 31.08
C LYS A 47 20.11 -12.73 31.85
N LYS A 48 20.02 -12.93 33.18
CA LYS A 48 19.08 -12.21 34.04
C LYS A 48 19.83 -11.27 34.98
N ARG A 49 19.37 -10.03 35.09
CA ARG A 49 19.86 -9.08 36.11
C ARG A 49 18.74 -8.19 36.62
N THR A 50 18.90 -7.71 37.84
CA THR A 50 17.97 -6.75 38.43
C THR A 50 18.23 -5.37 37.83
N VAL A 51 17.19 -4.75 37.31
CA VAL A 51 17.17 -3.39 36.76
C VAL A 51 16.33 -2.52 37.69
N LYS A 52 16.76 -1.28 37.91
CA LYS A 52 16.08 -0.34 38.80
C LYS A 52 14.84 0.26 38.15
N ALA A 53 13.91 0.70 38.98
CA ALA A 53 12.80 1.55 38.56
C ALA A 53 13.32 2.83 37.90
N GLY A 54 12.67 3.27 36.82
CA GLY A 54 13.08 4.45 36.07
C GLY A 54 14.12 4.16 35.00
N THR A 55 14.32 2.90 34.61
CA THR A 55 15.19 2.54 33.49
C THR A 55 14.37 2.20 32.24
N ALA A 56 14.61 2.91 31.14
CA ALA A 56 14.14 2.57 29.81
C ALA A 56 15.18 1.67 29.13
N LEU A 57 14.82 0.42 28.91
CA LEU A 57 15.63 -0.54 28.19
C LEU A 57 15.29 -0.46 26.71
N VAL A 58 16.29 -0.37 25.83
CA VAL A 58 16.06 -0.28 24.38
C VAL A 58 16.97 -1.24 23.64
N ASP A 59 16.40 -2.01 22.73
CA ASP A 59 17.15 -2.99 21.96
C ASP A 59 18.01 -2.29 20.88
N PRO A 60 19.34 -2.43 20.91
CA PRO A 60 20.20 -1.81 19.91
C PRO A 60 19.98 -2.37 18.50
N GLN A 61 19.43 -3.59 18.36
CA GLN A 61 19.11 -4.17 17.05
C GLN A 61 18.07 -3.34 16.28
N VAL A 62 17.26 -2.50 16.96
CA VAL A 62 16.34 -1.55 16.31
C VAL A 62 17.07 -0.65 15.30
N LYS A 63 18.33 -0.29 15.58
CA LYS A 63 19.16 0.52 14.67
C LYS A 63 19.42 -0.22 13.35
N GLY A 64 19.70 -1.52 13.42
CA GLY A 64 20.02 -2.38 12.25
C GLY A 64 18.80 -2.91 11.52
N LEU A 65 17.73 -3.27 12.25
CA LEU A 65 16.47 -3.75 11.67
C LEU A 65 15.66 -2.63 11.01
N ARG A 66 15.84 -1.38 11.49
CA ARG A 66 15.11 -0.21 10.99
C ARG A 66 16.08 0.92 10.67
N ASN A 67 16.32 1.81 11.63
CA ASN A 67 17.23 2.96 11.49
C ASN A 67 17.39 3.67 12.85
N GLN A 68 18.36 4.58 12.92
CA GLN A 68 18.62 5.41 14.09
C GLN A 68 17.38 6.21 14.56
N GLY A 69 16.56 6.69 13.62
CA GLY A 69 15.35 7.43 13.95
C GLY A 69 14.30 6.59 14.69
N SER A 70 14.20 5.31 14.37
CA SER A 70 13.31 4.37 15.05
C SER A 70 13.80 4.10 16.48
N PHE A 71 15.11 3.95 16.66
CA PHE A 71 15.72 3.82 17.98
C PHE A 71 15.47 5.06 18.86
N ASN A 72 15.64 6.26 18.31
CA ASN A 72 15.34 7.51 19.00
C ASN A 72 13.86 7.59 19.40
N ASN A 73 12.96 7.12 18.53
CA ASN A 73 11.54 7.03 18.83
C ASN A 73 11.24 6.06 19.96
N THR A 74 11.87 4.88 19.99
CA THR A 74 11.69 3.93 21.09
C THR A 74 12.10 4.53 22.44
N ILE A 75 13.21 5.26 22.52
CA ILE A 75 13.62 5.93 23.77
C ILE A 75 12.52 6.90 24.25
N ILE A 76 12.02 7.75 23.35
CA ILE A 76 10.99 8.73 23.71
C ILE A 76 9.65 8.04 24.00
N HIS A 77 9.33 6.94 23.32
CA HIS A 77 8.17 6.08 23.59
C HIS A 77 8.19 5.57 25.04
N GLU A 78 9.30 4.97 25.47
CA GLU A 78 9.45 4.52 26.86
C GLU A 78 9.43 5.70 27.85
N CYS A 79 9.97 6.86 27.48
CA CYS A 79 9.83 8.08 28.29
C CYS A 79 8.36 8.52 28.45
N VAL A 80 7.52 8.36 27.42
CA VAL A 80 6.07 8.64 27.53
C VAL A 80 5.41 7.64 28.50
N HIS A 81 5.80 6.37 28.44
CA HIS A 81 5.35 5.37 29.42
C HIS A 81 5.70 5.79 30.85
N TRP A 82 6.92 6.27 31.07
CA TRP A 82 7.33 6.79 32.38
C TRP A 82 6.48 8.00 32.84
N LEU A 83 6.27 8.97 31.96
CA LEU A 83 5.56 10.20 32.28
C LEU A 83 4.07 9.98 32.55
N LEU A 84 3.40 9.12 31.77
CA LEU A 84 1.94 9.00 31.79
C LEU A 84 1.43 7.74 32.49
N HIS A 85 2.18 6.64 32.44
CA HIS A 85 1.67 5.31 32.84
C HIS A 85 2.23 4.81 34.18
N ARG A 86 3.16 5.56 34.79
CA ARG A 86 3.77 5.19 36.07
C ARG A 86 2.75 5.03 37.21
N THR A 87 1.86 5.99 37.40
CA THR A 87 0.87 5.93 38.50
C THR A 87 -0.08 4.74 38.37
N HIS A 88 -0.44 4.37 37.14
CA HIS A 88 -1.26 3.18 36.89
C HIS A 88 -0.53 1.89 37.32
N ASN A 89 0.75 1.75 36.96
CA ASN A 89 1.56 0.59 37.36
C ASN A 89 1.81 0.55 38.88
N GLU A 90 2.06 1.71 39.51
CA GLU A 90 2.16 1.82 40.96
C GLU A 90 0.87 1.33 41.64
N TYR A 91 -0.29 1.79 41.17
CA TYR A 91 -1.60 1.41 41.70
C TYR A 91 -1.86 -0.09 41.56
N LYS A 92 -1.68 -0.68 40.35
CA LYS A 92 -1.85 -2.12 40.13
C LYS A 92 -0.99 -2.97 41.05
N SER A 93 0.24 -2.54 41.29
CA SER A 93 1.15 -3.25 42.18
C SER A 93 0.66 -3.29 43.63
N LEU A 94 -0.08 -2.27 44.10
CA LEU A 94 -0.67 -2.26 45.44
C LEU A 94 -1.76 -3.33 45.60
N PHE A 95 -2.40 -3.76 44.50
CA PHE A 95 -3.38 -4.84 44.48
C PHE A 95 -2.76 -6.22 44.21
N GLY A 96 -1.44 -6.35 44.33
CA GLY A 96 -0.73 -7.62 44.20
C GLY A 96 -0.45 -8.05 42.76
N SER A 97 -0.61 -7.17 41.76
CA SER A 97 -0.11 -7.45 40.41
C SER A 97 1.42 -7.61 40.42
N LYS A 98 1.91 -8.59 39.67
CA LYS A 98 3.35 -8.80 39.42
C LYS A 98 3.83 -8.10 38.15
N ASP A 99 2.95 -7.39 37.44
CA ASP A 99 3.32 -6.60 36.27
C ASP A 99 4.14 -5.39 36.72
N THR A 100 5.46 -5.51 36.63
CA THR A 100 6.39 -4.44 37.07
C THR A 100 6.93 -3.61 35.90
N LYS A 101 6.51 -3.93 34.67
CA LYS A 101 7.09 -3.42 33.42
C LYS A 101 6.05 -3.36 32.31
N ILE A 102 6.33 -2.54 31.30
CA ILE A 102 5.61 -2.54 30.03
C ILE A 102 6.65 -2.71 28.91
N SER A 103 6.40 -3.64 28.01
CA SER A 103 7.27 -3.94 26.87
C SER A 103 6.59 -3.50 25.58
N SER A 104 7.33 -2.81 24.71
CA SER A 104 6.89 -2.43 23.37
C SER A 104 7.24 -3.54 22.36
N TYR A 105 6.22 -4.10 21.72
CA TYR A 105 6.34 -5.24 20.80
C TYR A 105 6.24 -4.84 19.32
N LEU A 106 6.89 -5.60 18.44
CA LEU A 106 6.86 -5.46 16.99
C LEU A 106 5.45 -5.65 16.39
N ASN A 107 4.72 -6.68 16.85
CA ASN A 107 3.41 -7.09 16.34
C ASN A 107 2.37 -7.13 17.46
N ARG A 108 1.50 -6.14 17.51
CA ARG A 108 0.26 -6.13 18.28
C ARG A 108 -0.89 -6.53 17.36
N SER A 109 -1.65 -7.55 17.73
CA SER A 109 -2.88 -7.89 17.01
C SER A 109 -3.80 -6.67 16.87
N ALA A 110 -4.42 -6.47 15.71
CA ALA A 110 -5.43 -5.44 15.49
C ALA A 110 -6.71 -5.80 16.26
N ILE A 111 -6.66 -5.65 17.59
CA ILE A 111 -7.78 -5.92 18.47
C ILE A 111 -8.82 -4.81 18.23
N LYS A 112 -10.09 -5.16 18.02
CA LYS A 112 -11.19 -4.18 17.96
C LYS A 112 -11.20 -3.35 19.25
N GLU A 113 -11.48 -2.05 19.16
CA GLU A 113 -11.41 -1.12 20.31
C GLU A 113 -12.17 -1.60 21.54
N ASP A 114 -13.34 -2.23 21.35
CA ASP A 114 -14.20 -2.79 22.40
C ASP A 114 -13.50 -3.87 23.26
N LYS A 115 -12.35 -4.37 22.79
CA LYS A 115 -11.54 -5.41 23.42
C LYS A 115 -10.14 -4.92 23.82
N TRP A 116 -9.83 -3.63 23.65
CA TRP A 116 -8.55 -3.08 24.07
C TRP A 116 -8.39 -3.19 25.59
N SER A 117 -7.32 -3.85 26.01
CA SER A 117 -6.86 -3.81 27.38
C SER A 117 -6.37 -2.42 27.75
N THR A 118 -6.16 -2.18 29.05
CA THR A 118 -5.55 -0.91 29.49
C THR A 118 -4.16 -0.69 28.91
N TYR A 119 -3.37 -1.76 28.74
CA TYR A 119 -2.06 -1.66 28.08
C TYR A 119 -2.18 -1.36 26.59
N ASP A 120 -3.32 -1.72 25.97
CA ASP A 120 -3.58 -1.36 24.59
C ASP A 120 -3.68 0.14 24.37
N TRP A 121 -4.44 0.80 25.24
CA TRP A 121 -4.53 2.26 25.27
C TRP A 121 -3.20 2.94 25.59
N MET A 122 -2.40 2.39 26.50
CA MET A 122 -1.11 2.98 26.90
C MET A 122 -0.09 2.99 25.77
N GLU A 123 0.10 1.87 25.08
CA GLU A 123 0.99 1.81 23.90
C GLU A 123 0.49 2.74 22.79
N TRP A 124 -0.83 2.82 22.57
CA TRP A 124 -1.39 3.74 21.58
C TRP A 124 -1.07 5.20 21.91
N GLN A 125 -1.21 5.59 23.19
CA GLN A 125 -0.83 6.91 23.68
C GLN A 125 0.67 7.17 23.47
N ALA A 126 1.53 6.23 23.84
CA ALA A 126 2.98 6.36 23.71
C ALA A 126 3.42 6.51 22.24
N ASN A 127 2.91 5.65 21.34
CA ASN A 127 3.18 5.71 19.90
C ASN A 127 2.79 7.06 19.30
N GLY A 128 1.61 7.58 19.68
CA GLY A 128 1.13 8.87 19.21
C GLY A 128 1.94 10.06 19.75
N ILE A 129 2.29 10.05 21.04
CA ILE A 129 2.92 11.19 21.70
C ILE A 129 4.41 11.27 21.39
N ALA A 130 5.12 10.15 21.32
CA ALA A 130 6.57 10.12 21.12
C ALA A 130 7.01 10.84 19.83
N ALA A 131 6.34 10.56 18.71
CA ALA A 131 6.59 11.24 17.44
C ALA A 131 6.35 12.77 17.52
N ARG A 132 5.39 13.21 18.34
CA ARG A 132 5.05 14.63 18.53
C ARG A 132 6.04 15.36 19.43
N ILE A 133 6.69 14.64 20.35
CA ILE A 133 7.80 15.15 21.17
C ILE A 133 9.05 15.32 20.31
N LEU A 134 9.38 14.33 19.46
CA LEU A 134 10.52 14.39 18.54
C LEU A 134 10.36 15.48 17.48
N MET A 135 9.14 15.69 17.00
CA MET A 135 8.82 16.70 15.99
C MET A 135 7.73 17.67 16.47
N PRO A 136 8.06 18.66 17.33
CA PRO A 136 7.08 19.61 17.87
C PRO A 136 6.44 20.46 16.78
N ARG A 137 5.11 20.66 16.84
CA ARG A 137 4.32 21.35 15.80
C ARG A 137 4.92 22.68 15.35
N LYS A 138 5.27 23.55 16.29
CA LYS A 138 5.81 24.89 15.99
C LYS A 138 7.15 24.79 15.25
N THR A 139 8.08 24.02 15.80
CA THR A 139 9.42 23.84 15.23
C THR A 139 9.35 23.18 13.85
N THR A 140 8.56 22.13 13.69
CA THR A 140 8.40 21.45 12.40
C THR A 140 7.83 22.41 11.34
N LYS A 141 6.77 23.18 11.66
CA LYS A 141 6.23 24.16 10.69
C LYS A 141 7.23 25.23 10.30
N MET A 142 8.04 25.73 11.24
CA MET A 142 9.10 26.70 10.94
C MET A 142 10.16 26.10 10.00
N MET A 143 10.63 24.88 10.29
CA MET A 143 11.63 24.21 9.46
C MET A 143 11.10 23.94 8.04
N VAL A 144 9.84 23.50 7.92
CA VAL A 144 9.19 23.31 6.61
C VAL A 144 9.18 24.63 5.83
N GLN A 145 8.73 25.74 6.44
CA GLN A 145 8.72 27.04 5.77
C GLN A 145 10.11 27.48 5.33
N GLU A 146 11.13 27.30 6.17
CA GLU A 146 12.52 27.64 5.85
C GLU A 146 13.05 26.81 4.67
N LEU A 147 12.79 25.49 4.66
CA LEU A 147 13.21 24.62 3.58
C LEU A 147 12.48 24.92 2.27
N PHE A 148 11.18 25.22 2.30
CA PHE A 148 10.44 25.64 1.11
C PHE A 148 10.98 26.96 0.53
N LEU A 149 11.26 27.96 1.37
CA LEU A 149 11.86 29.22 0.92
C LEU A 149 13.26 29.01 0.34
N LYS A 150 14.06 28.14 0.96
CA LYS A 150 15.39 27.78 0.45
C LYS A 150 15.29 27.08 -0.91
N TYR A 151 14.38 26.12 -1.03
CA TYR A 151 14.33 25.24 -2.19
C TYR A 151 13.56 25.78 -3.38
N SER A 152 12.60 26.68 -3.17
CA SER A 152 11.97 27.45 -4.25
C SER A 152 12.95 28.35 -5.03
N LEU A 153 14.17 28.56 -4.53
CA LEU A 153 15.24 29.28 -5.23
C LEU A 153 16.25 28.37 -5.93
N VAL A 154 16.18 27.06 -5.68
CA VAL A 154 17.18 26.07 -6.12
C VAL A 154 16.61 25.14 -7.17
N PHE A 155 15.37 24.70 -6.98
CA PHE A 155 14.69 23.76 -7.87
C PHE A 155 13.75 24.52 -8.81
N ASP A 156 13.70 24.08 -10.06
CA ASP A 156 12.71 24.54 -11.02
C ASP A 156 11.33 23.90 -10.75
N GLU A 157 10.27 24.45 -11.36
CA GLU A 157 8.89 23.94 -11.16
C GLU A 157 8.75 22.44 -11.53
N ASP A 158 9.46 22.00 -12.56
CA ASP A 158 9.44 20.61 -13.04
C ASP A 158 10.19 19.63 -12.09
N GLU A 159 10.93 20.14 -11.11
CA GLU A 159 11.69 19.33 -10.13
C GLU A 159 10.99 19.25 -8.77
N ARG A 160 9.69 19.56 -8.72
CA ARG A 160 8.90 19.59 -7.47
C ARG A 160 8.97 18.30 -6.66
N ILE A 161 8.97 17.14 -7.33
CA ILE A 161 9.08 15.83 -6.66
C ILE A 161 10.42 15.73 -5.92
N THR A 162 11.52 16.04 -6.60
CA THR A 162 12.87 16.01 -6.02
C THR A 162 13.01 17.03 -4.89
N MET A 163 12.41 18.21 -5.04
CA MET A 163 12.33 19.19 -3.97
C MET A 163 11.66 18.62 -2.71
N PHE A 164 10.50 17.98 -2.86
CA PHE A 164 9.78 17.40 -1.71
C PHE A 164 10.53 16.23 -1.07
N GLU A 165 11.19 15.39 -1.88
CA GLU A 165 12.09 14.35 -1.39
C GLU A 165 13.21 14.95 -0.53
N GLN A 166 13.86 16.02 -1.01
CA GLN A 166 14.92 16.71 -0.26
C GLN A 166 14.39 17.36 1.03
N VAL A 167 13.18 17.92 1.01
CA VAL A 167 12.54 18.45 2.24
C VAL A 167 12.36 17.36 3.28
N ILE A 168 11.86 16.17 2.89
CA ILE A 168 11.71 15.05 3.81
C ILE A 168 13.06 14.61 4.37
N ASP A 169 14.08 14.52 3.54
CA ASP A 169 15.42 14.08 3.93
C ASP A 169 16.08 15.05 4.92
N ASP A 170 16.00 16.35 4.65
CA ASP A 170 16.53 17.38 5.53
C ASP A 170 15.81 17.44 6.88
N LEU A 171 14.47 17.28 6.87
CA LEU A 171 13.70 17.20 8.11
C LEU A 171 14.06 15.94 8.89
N ALA A 172 14.24 14.79 8.22
CA ALA A 172 14.61 13.54 8.86
C ALA A 172 15.99 13.66 9.51
N GLN A 173 16.94 14.28 8.81
CA GLN A 173 18.27 14.57 9.33
C GLN A 173 18.22 15.57 10.49
N PHE A 174 17.46 16.65 10.38
CA PHE A 174 17.37 17.69 11.41
C PHE A 174 16.74 17.16 12.71
N PHE A 175 15.68 16.36 12.61
CA PHE A 175 15.00 15.79 13.78
C PHE A 175 15.58 14.45 14.24
N GLN A 176 16.50 13.86 13.46
CA GLN A 176 17.07 12.53 13.72
C GLN A 176 15.98 11.46 13.82
N VAL A 177 15.06 11.45 12.87
CA VAL A 177 13.94 10.51 12.76
C VAL A 177 13.94 9.83 11.38
N SER A 178 13.09 8.83 11.17
CA SER A 178 12.96 8.21 9.84
C SER A 178 12.21 9.12 8.85
N ARG A 179 12.49 8.98 7.55
CA ARG A 179 11.70 9.62 6.46
C ARG A 179 10.21 9.37 6.63
N TRP A 180 9.88 8.14 7.01
CA TRP A 180 8.52 7.74 7.35
C TRP A 180 7.92 8.63 8.45
N ALA A 181 8.58 8.75 9.61
CA ALA A 181 8.11 9.58 10.72
C ALA A 181 7.93 11.06 10.32
N VAL A 182 8.80 11.59 9.44
CA VAL A 182 8.62 12.93 8.87
C VAL A 182 7.34 13.01 8.05
N LYS A 183 7.16 12.10 7.07
CA LYS A 183 5.98 12.08 6.20
C LYS A 183 4.69 12.02 7.02
N ILE A 184 4.64 11.13 8.00
CA ILE A 184 3.54 11.04 8.97
C ILE A 184 3.25 12.41 9.60
N ARG A 185 4.30 13.05 10.09
CA ARG A 185 4.19 14.30 10.80
C ARG A 185 3.74 15.44 9.88
N MET A 186 4.19 15.45 8.64
CA MET A 186 3.77 16.40 7.61
C MET A 186 2.27 16.29 7.35
N MET A 187 1.76 15.08 7.11
CA MET A 187 0.32 14.82 6.94
C MET A 187 -0.50 15.28 8.16
N GLN A 188 -0.05 14.95 9.38
CA GLN A 188 -0.72 15.40 10.62
C GLN A 188 -0.75 16.93 10.79
N LEU A 189 0.17 17.65 10.17
CA LEU A 189 0.28 19.10 10.24
C LEU A 189 -0.49 19.83 9.12
N GLY A 190 -1.09 19.06 8.20
CA GLY A 190 -1.91 19.52 7.09
C GLY A 190 -1.15 19.68 5.77
N TYR A 191 0.01 19.05 5.59
CA TYR A 191 0.76 19.07 4.33
C TYR A 191 0.45 17.81 3.53
N THR A 192 -0.70 17.79 2.87
CA THR A 192 -1.22 16.65 2.09
C THR A 192 -0.49 16.44 0.77
N GLU A 193 0.19 17.46 0.24
CA GLU A 193 1.00 17.40 -0.97
C GLU A 193 2.19 16.42 -0.88
N PHE A 194 2.56 15.99 0.33
CA PHE A 194 3.60 14.99 0.59
C PHE A 194 3.10 13.54 0.58
N GLU A 195 1.80 13.30 0.36
CA GLU A 195 1.20 11.96 0.44
C GLU A 195 1.86 10.96 -0.54
N GLY A 196 2.24 11.43 -1.73
CA GLY A 196 2.86 10.63 -2.77
C GLY A 196 4.36 10.37 -2.62
N ILE A 197 5.06 11.09 -1.74
CA ILE A 197 6.53 11.04 -1.68
C ILE A 197 7.02 9.84 -0.84
N TYR A 198 7.96 9.05 -1.34
CA TYR A 198 8.46 7.83 -0.67
C TYR A 198 7.34 6.91 -0.19
N LYS A 199 6.31 6.72 -1.01
CA LYS A 199 5.17 5.86 -0.66
C LYS A 199 5.55 4.39 -0.87
N TYR A 200 5.11 3.55 0.06
CA TYR A 200 5.40 2.12 0.07
C TYR A 200 4.09 1.34 -0.05
N VAL A 201 4.00 0.45 -1.03
CA VAL A 201 2.80 -0.35 -1.32
C VAL A 201 3.23 -1.81 -1.45
N GLY A 202 2.68 -2.69 -0.62
CA GLY A 202 3.11 -4.08 -0.56
C GLY A 202 4.54 -4.20 -0.03
N HIS A 203 5.49 -4.55 -0.90
CA HIS A 203 6.90 -4.75 -0.55
C HIS A 203 7.86 -3.81 -1.30
N GLU A 204 7.35 -2.79 -1.97
CA GLU A 204 8.16 -1.90 -2.80
C GLU A 204 7.78 -0.42 -2.63
N TYR A 205 8.76 0.45 -2.86
CA TYR A 205 8.51 1.88 -3.00
C TYR A 205 7.98 2.15 -4.41
N ILE A 206 6.82 2.80 -4.48
CA ILE A 206 6.31 3.31 -5.75
C ILE A 206 7.04 4.60 -6.12
N LYS A 207 7.02 5.01 -7.39
CA LYS A 207 7.64 6.26 -7.80
C LYS A 207 6.93 7.43 -7.10
N SER A 208 7.71 8.33 -6.51
CA SER A 208 7.19 9.52 -5.84
C SER A 208 6.37 10.37 -6.82
N TYR A 209 5.27 10.92 -6.33
CA TYR A 209 4.41 11.82 -7.08
C TYR A 209 3.98 13.03 -6.26
N THR A 210 3.55 14.08 -6.94
CA THR A 210 2.98 15.28 -6.33
C THR A 210 1.56 15.53 -6.80
N CYS A 211 0.84 16.30 -6.00
CA CYS A 211 -0.47 16.85 -6.31
C CYS A 211 -0.59 18.22 -5.68
N GLU A 212 -1.62 18.97 -6.05
CA GLU A 212 -1.94 20.24 -5.40
C GLU A 212 -2.32 20.07 -3.92
N ALA A 213 -2.05 21.10 -3.11
CA ALA A 213 -2.13 21.07 -1.64
C ALA A 213 -3.56 20.85 -1.08
N ASP A 214 -4.58 20.91 -1.93
CA ASP A 214 -5.99 20.66 -1.57
C ASP A 214 -6.63 19.56 -2.43
N ALA A 215 -5.83 18.84 -3.23
CA ALA A 215 -6.34 17.80 -4.13
C ALA A 215 -6.96 16.61 -3.38
N ILE A 216 -6.45 16.31 -2.18
CA ILE A 216 -6.91 15.20 -1.35
C ILE A 216 -7.10 15.64 0.10
N GLN A 217 -8.11 15.04 0.74
CA GLN A 217 -8.30 15.14 2.17
C GLN A 217 -7.45 14.09 2.91
N ASN A 218 -7.33 14.23 4.23
CA ASN A 218 -6.60 13.28 5.09
C ASN A 218 -7.08 11.82 4.95
N ASN A 219 -8.36 11.60 4.68
CA ASN A 219 -8.94 10.26 4.48
C ASN A 219 -8.92 9.79 3.02
N GLN A 220 -8.18 10.46 2.14
CA GLN A 220 -8.15 10.16 0.72
C GLN A 220 -6.75 9.79 0.22
N THR A 221 -6.69 9.00 -0.85
CA THR A 221 -5.45 8.56 -1.48
C THR A 221 -5.66 8.34 -2.97
N PHE A 222 -4.64 8.63 -3.78
CA PHE A 222 -4.63 8.24 -5.19
C PHE A 222 -4.24 6.77 -5.40
N THR A 223 -3.55 6.19 -4.43
CA THR A 223 -2.97 4.86 -4.55
C THR A 223 -3.91 3.78 -4.02
N ILE A 224 -4.05 2.72 -4.79
CA ILE A 224 -4.82 1.52 -4.47
C ILE A 224 -4.04 0.29 -4.89
N SER A 225 -3.96 -0.72 -4.02
CA SER A 225 -3.37 -2.00 -4.40
C SER A 225 -4.28 -2.73 -5.38
N PHE A 226 -3.69 -3.54 -6.26
CA PHE A 226 -4.47 -4.30 -7.26
C PHE A 226 -5.52 -5.21 -6.61
N ASN A 227 -5.20 -5.78 -5.44
CA ASN A 227 -6.13 -6.62 -4.67
C ASN A 227 -7.35 -5.83 -4.19
N ASN A 228 -7.13 -4.63 -3.65
CA ASN A 228 -8.22 -3.74 -3.23
C ASN A 228 -9.02 -3.24 -4.43
N ALA A 229 -8.37 -3.00 -5.57
CA ALA A 229 -9.05 -2.59 -6.79
C ALA A 229 -10.01 -3.69 -7.30
N CYS A 230 -9.59 -4.97 -7.29
CA CYS A 230 -10.43 -6.12 -7.60
C CYS A 230 -11.66 -6.21 -6.69
N PHE A 231 -11.46 -5.98 -5.40
CA PHE A 231 -12.55 -5.96 -4.42
C PHE A 231 -13.52 -4.78 -4.66
N LEU A 232 -12.99 -3.59 -4.93
CA LEU A 232 -13.77 -2.40 -5.25
C LEU A 232 -14.60 -2.58 -6.53
N ASN A 233 -14.02 -3.19 -7.57
CA ASN A 233 -14.74 -3.53 -8.81
C ASN A 233 -15.86 -4.54 -8.62
N PHE A 234 -15.77 -5.37 -7.59
CA PHE A 234 -16.85 -6.28 -7.21
C PHE A 234 -17.97 -5.55 -6.44
N LYS A 235 -17.60 -4.71 -5.46
CA LYS A 235 -18.52 -4.04 -4.53
C LYS A 235 -19.23 -2.83 -5.14
N ASN A 236 -18.53 -2.01 -5.92
CA ASN A 236 -19.02 -0.72 -6.41
C ASN A 236 -19.35 -0.80 -7.92
N GLU A 237 -20.62 -0.60 -8.28
CA GLU A 237 -21.10 -0.65 -9.67
C GLU A 237 -20.56 0.49 -10.53
N ARG A 238 -20.46 1.71 -9.99
CA ARG A 238 -19.96 2.87 -10.72
C ARG A 238 -18.48 2.74 -11.06
N PHE A 239 -17.67 2.27 -10.11
CA PHE A 239 -16.26 1.96 -10.37
C PHE A 239 -16.11 0.90 -11.45
N ARG A 240 -16.99 -0.12 -11.43
CA ARG A 240 -17.04 -1.18 -12.45
C ARG A 240 -17.35 -0.62 -13.84
N GLU A 241 -18.33 0.27 -13.95
CA GLU A 241 -18.67 0.93 -15.22
C GLU A 241 -17.50 1.77 -15.77
N LEU A 242 -16.78 2.48 -14.88
CA LEU A 242 -15.57 3.22 -15.27
C LEU A 242 -14.47 2.30 -15.78
N MET A 243 -14.22 1.18 -15.11
CA MET A 243 -13.25 0.19 -15.59
C MET A 243 -13.71 -0.46 -16.89
N ASP A 244 -15.01 -0.70 -17.03
CA ASP A 244 -15.61 -1.28 -18.22
C ASP A 244 -15.51 -0.34 -19.44
N SER A 245 -15.53 0.98 -19.20
CA SER A 245 -15.35 2.01 -20.24
C SER A 245 -13.95 2.06 -20.86
N GLY A 246 -12.92 1.49 -20.21
CA GLY A 246 -11.53 1.54 -20.68
C GLY A 246 -10.87 2.92 -20.63
N LYS A 247 -11.51 3.91 -19.97
CA LYS A 247 -10.98 5.28 -19.81
C LYS A 247 -9.75 5.38 -18.92
N TYR A 248 -9.55 4.42 -18.02
CA TYR A 248 -8.48 4.43 -17.03
C TYR A 248 -7.59 3.19 -17.13
N VAL A 249 -6.29 3.39 -16.97
CA VAL A 249 -5.27 2.34 -16.94
C VAL A 249 -4.67 2.27 -15.54
N TYR A 250 -4.46 1.05 -15.05
CA TYR A 250 -3.78 0.80 -13.79
C TYR A 250 -2.26 0.83 -13.99
N VAL A 251 -1.58 1.82 -13.43
CA VAL A 251 -0.12 2.01 -13.51
C VAL A 251 0.43 2.39 -12.15
N ASP A 252 1.50 1.72 -11.71
CA ASP A 252 2.24 2.05 -10.48
C ASP A 252 1.34 2.17 -9.22
N SER A 253 0.32 1.30 -9.11
CA SER A 253 -0.70 1.34 -8.04
C SER A 253 -1.69 2.52 -8.08
N HIS A 254 -1.88 3.13 -9.25
CA HIS A 254 -2.84 4.21 -9.49
C HIS A 254 -3.71 3.91 -10.70
N PHE A 255 -4.92 4.47 -10.74
CA PHE A 255 -5.74 4.49 -11.95
C PHE A 255 -5.62 5.85 -12.63
N CYS A 256 -4.92 5.88 -13.76
CA CYS A 256 -4.63 7.10 -14.51
C CYS A 256 -5.45 7.15 -15.81
N ILE A 257 -5.88 8.34 -16.24
CA ILE A 257 -6.58 8.56 -17.51
C ILE A 257 -5.73 8.04 -18.67
N ASN A 258 -6.36 7.26 -19.54
CA ASN A 258 -5.76 6.75 -20.76
C ASN A 258 -5.68 7.84 -21.85
N SER A 259 -4.68 8.72 -21.74
CA SER A 259 -4.33 9.74 -22.74
C SER A 259 -2.82 9.83 -22.87
N GLU A 260 -2.33 10.10 -24.08
CA GLU A 260 -0.89 10.23 -24.38
C GLU A 260 -0.20 11.32 -23.54
N LYS A 261 -0.95 12.31 -23.04
CA LYS A 261 -0.47 13.32 -22.10
C LYS A 261 -0.01 12.69 -20.78
N TYR A 262 -0.76 11.70 -20.27
CA TYR A 262 -0.58 11.15 -18.93
C TYR A 262 0.08 9.78 -18.89
N VAL A 263 -0.13 8.97 -19.92
CA VAL A 263 0.33 7.58 -19.97
C VAL A 263 0.97 7.28 -21.32
N ARG A 264 2.09 6.56 -21.29
CA ARG A 264 2.81 6.06 -22.47
C ARG A 264 2.90 4.54 -22.40
N MET A 265 2.63 3.89 -23.53
CA MET A 265 2.86 2.47 -23.68
C MET A 265 4.34 2.24 -24.01
N VAL A 266 5.11 1.68 -23.07
CA VAL A 266 6.55 1.42 -23.23
C VAL A 266 6.77 0.10 -23.95
N GLU A 267 6.01 -0.92 -23.56
CA GLU A 267 5.96 -2.23 -24.19
C GLU A 267 4.51 -2.66 -24.39
N TYR A 268 4.27 -3.71 -25.17
CA TYR A 268 2.93 -4.18 -25.48
C TYR A 268 2.10 -4.45 -24.21
N GLY A 269 1.10 -3.59 -23.96
CA GLY A 269 0.23 -3.66 -22.79
C GLY A 269 0.86 -3.21 -21.47
N VAL A 270 2.12 -2.76 -21.48
CA VAL A 270 2.82 -2.19 -20.33
C VAL A 270 2.80 -0.67 -20.46
N TYR A 271 2.08 -0.05 -19.54
CA TYR A 271 1.92 1.39 -19.48
C TYR A 271 2.78 1.98 -18.38
N GLN A 272 3.36 3.14 -18.67
CA GLN A 272 4.09 3.96 -17.71
C GLN A 272 3.49 5.35 -17.70
N MET A 273 3.35 5.94 -16.51
CA MET A 273 2.91 7.32 -16.38
C MET A 273 4.03 8.28 -16.83
N THR A 274 3.64 9.38 -17.47
CA THR A 274 4.57 10.44 -17.86
C THR A 274 5.04 11.22 -16.64
N ASP A 275 6.18 11.90 -16.74
CA ASP A 275 6.66 12.76 -15.64
C ASP A 275 5.69 13.91 -15.35
N TYR A 276 4.92 14.36 -16.35
CA TYR A 276 3.82 15.30 -16.15
C TYR A 276 2.74 14.73 -15.24
N ALA A 277 2.32 13.47 -15.47
CA ALA A 277 1.30 12.82 -14.66
C ALA A 277 1.77 12.59 -13.21
N TYR A 278 3.03 12.20 -13.01
CA TYR A 278 3.62 12.11 -11.67
C TYR A 278 3.67 13.46 -10.95
N SER A 279 3.74 14.57 -11.68
CA SER A 279 3.77 15.91 -11.10
C SER A 279 2.37 16.48 -10.81
N HIS A 280 1.34 15.99 -11.52
CA HIS A 280 -0.05 16.49 -11.51
C HIS A 280 -1.05 15.34 -11.35
N MET A 281 -0.89 14.54 -10.29
CA MET A 281 -1.75 13.36 -10.07
C MET A 281 -3.23 13.72 -9.93
N ASP A 282 -3.53 14.91 -9.45
CA ASP A 282 -4.87 15.45 -9.28
C ASP A 282 -5.62 15.72 -10.60
N GLU A 283 -4.90 15.91 -11.71
CA GLU A 283 -5.52 16.06 -13.04
C GLU A 283 -5.90 14.73 -13.68
N CYS A 284 -5.20 13.64 -13.32
CA CYS A 284 -5.23 12.41 -14.12
C CYS A 284 -5.56 11.14 -13.35
N CYS A 285 -5.52 11.14 -12.01
CA CYS A 285 -5.73 9.93 -11.22
C CYS A 285 -7.02 9.94 -10.41
N LEU A 286 -7.61 8.75 -10.26
CA LEU A 286 -8.77 8.55 -9.40
C LEU A 286 -8.38 8.66 -7.92
N ILE A 287 -9.30 9.23 -7.13
CA ILE A 287 -9.19 9.34 -5.68
C ILE A 287 -10.02 8.22 -5.02
N PHE A 288 -9.48 7.67 -3.94
CA PHE A 288 -10.12 6.66 -3.11
C PHE A 288 -10.25 7.16 -1.68
N ASP A 289 -11.45 7.02 -1.12
CA ASP A 289 -11.73 7.23 0.29
C ASP A 289 -11.28 6.01 1.08
N ILE A 290 -10.49 6.24 2.12
CA ILE A 290 -10.04 5.22 3.03
C ILE A 290 -11.15 5.01 4.06
N GLN A 291 -11.71 3.80 4.12
CA GLN A 291 -12.72 3.39 5.09
C GLN A 291 -12.23 2.17 5.88
N TYR A 292 -12.71 2.05 7.11
CA TYR A 292 -12.40 0.91 7.98
C TYR A 292 -13.65 0.06 8.18
N ASP A 293 -13.48 -1.26 8.16
CA ASP A 293 -14.50 -2.30 8.38
C ASP A 293 -15.37 -2.08 9.66
N SER A 294 -14.98 -1.16 10.55
CA SER A 294 -15.65 -0.87 11.82
C SER A 294 -16.13 0.57 12.04
N CYS A 295 -15.90 1.53 11.13
CA CYS A 295 -16.38 2.91 11.32
C CYS A 295 -16.57 3.69 10.01
N GLU A 296 -17.77 4.27 9.82
CA GLU A 296 -18.11 5.18 8.70
C GLU A 296 -17.35 6.52 8.74
N LYS A 297 -16.70 6.84 9.87
CA LYS A 297 -15.87 8.06 10.02
C LYS A 297 -14.51 7.68 10.60
N ILE A 298 -13.44 8.08 9.91
CA ILE A 298 -12.08 7.97 10.43
C ILE A 298 -11.96 8.86 11.66
N SER A 299 -11.80 8.26 12.85
CA SER A 299 -11.43 9.03 14.03
C SER A 299 -9.99 9.54 13.85
N SER A 300 -9.59 10.64 14.52
CA SER A 300 -8.18 11.07 14.50
C SER A 300 -7.22 9.96 14.98
N LYS A 301 -7.73 8.94 15.66
CA LYS A 301 -7.03 7.74 16.10
C LYS A 301 -6.76 6.78 14.94
N ASP A 302 -7.79 6.41 14.17
CA ASP A 302 -7.65 5.51 13.01
C ASP A 302 -6.72 6.11 11.94
N PHE A 303 -6.79 7.43 11.75
CA PHE A 303 -5.89 8.17 10.87
C PHE A 303 -4.43 8.11 11.35
N ASN A 304 -4.19 8.26 12.66
CA ASN A 304 -2.84 8.14 13.21
C ASN A 304 -2.32 6.71 13.05
N ASP A 305 -3.14 5.70 13.31
CA ASP A 305 -2.74 4.29 13.17
C ASP A 305 -2.47 3.95 11.70
N TYR A 306 -3.31 4.41 10.76
CA TYR A 306 -3.04 4.30 9.32
C TYR A 306 -1.67 4.83 8.92
N ILE A 307 -1.41 6.06 9.35
CA ILE A 307 -0.23 6.81 8.99
C ILE A 307 1.01 6.22 9.69
N LEU A 308 0.89 5.77 10.95
CA LEU A 308 1.98 5.17 11.72
C LEU A 308 2.36 3.77 11.19
N TYR A 309 1.40 3.00 10.68
CA TYR A 309 1.56 1.57 10.43
C TYR A 309 1.51 1.12 8.96
N ARG A 310 1.45 2.05 7.97
CA ARG A 310 1.61 1.75 6.52
C ARG A 310 3.01 1.16 6.25
N GLY A 311 3.15 -0.13 6.51
CA GLY A 311 4.39 -0.87 6.31
C GLY A 311 4.40 -2.34 6.75
N ASN A 312 3.53 -2.80 7.67
CA ASN A 312 3.47 -4.24 8.02
C ASN A 312 2.34 -4.65 9.00
N TYR A 313 1.09 -4.20 8.80
CA TYR A 313 -0.05 -4.82 9.52
C TYR A 313 -1.01 -5.54 8.57
N PRO A 314 -0.88 -6.86 8.39
CA PRO A 314 -1.79 -7.66 7.57
C PRO A 314 -3.23 -7.75 8.14
N GLU A 315 -3.47 -7.25 9.35
CA GLU A 315 -4.75 -7.43 10.07
C GLU A 315 -5.71 -6.23 10.01
N LEU A 316 -5.24 -5.03 9.63
CA LEU A 316 -6.11 -3.87 9.40
C LEU A 316 -6.76 -4.02 8.02
N LYS A 317 -8.01 -4.51 7.99
CA LYS A 317 -8.83 -4.52 6.78
C LYS A 317 -9.23 -3.10 6.43
N ILE A 318 -8.39 -2.46 5.62
CA ILE A 318 -8.67 -1.17 5.01
C ILE A 318 -9.55 -1.46 3.79
N GLU A 319 -10.78 -0.99 3.83
CA GLU A 319 -11.62 -0.94 2.63
C GLU A 319 -11.40 0.41 1.97
N LEU A 320 -11.00 0.39 0.70
CA LEU A 320 -10.97 1.62 -0.10
C LEU A 320 -12.33 1.72 -0.77
N ASP A 321 -12.99 2.85 -0.61
CA ASP A 321 -14.19 3.20 -1.36
C ASP A 321 -13.84 4.25 -2.43
N PHE A 322 -14.64 4.28 -3.47
CA PHE A 322 -14.36 5.14 -4.61
C PHE A 322 -14.92 6.55 -4.37
N SER A 323 -14.06 7.57 -4.41
CA SER A 323 -14.49 8.95 -4.29
C SER A 323 -15.06 9.44 -5.61
N GLU A 324 -16.36 9.65 -5.66
CA GLU A 324 -17.08 10.01 -6.90
C GLU A 324 -16.80 11.44 -7.41
N HIS A 325 -15.96 12.22 -6.72
CA HIS A 325 -15.90 13.69 -6.86
C HIS A 325 -15.09 14.23 -8.05
N LEU A 326 -14.48 13.40 -8.90
CA LEU A 326 -13.61 13.87 -10.00
C LEU A 326 -13.80 13.14 -11.33
N ILE A 327 -15.01 12.66 -11.63
CA ILE A 327 -15.27 12.13 -12.98
C ILE A 327 -15.71 13.29 -13.86
N ASP A 328 -14.80 13.77 -14.70
CA ASP A 328 -15.21 14.54 -15.87
C ASP A 328 -15.72 13.56 -16.94
N ASP A 329 -17.03 13.51 -17.10
CA ASP A 329 -17.69 12.65 -18.10
C ASP A 329 -17.26 12.97 -19.55
N SER A 330 -16.62 14.12 -19.78
CA SER A 330 -16.13 14.56 -21.10
C SER A 330 -14.82 13.92 -21.54
N ILE A 331 -14.14 13.15 -20.67
CA ILE A 331 -12.90 12.46 -21.03
C ILE A 331 -13.21 11.34 -22.02
N VAL A 332 -12.89 11.57 -23.29
CA VAL A 332 -12.86 10.54 -24.33
C VAL A 332 -11.48 9.88 -24.24
N PRO A 333 -11.40 8.54 -24.07
CA PRO A 333 -10.11 7.88 -24.10
C PRO A 333 -9.50 8.07 -25.48
N GLU A 334 -8.41 8.83 -25.55
CA GLU A 334 -7.57 8.93 -26.74
C GLU A 334 -6.76 7.63 -26.84
N TYR A 335 -7.44 6.53 -27.17
CA TYR A 335 -6.77 5.47 -27.88
C TYR A 335 -6.19 6.13 -29.13
N GLY A 336 -4.86 6.20 -29.25
CA GLY A 336 -4.20 6.71 -30.45
C GLY A 336 -4.92 6.13 -31.66
N GLY A 337 -5.59 6.97 -32.45
CA GLY A 337 -6.70 6.55 -33.31
C GLY A 337 -6.37 5.42 -34.30
N ALA A 338 -5.08 5.18 -34.55
CA ALA A 338 -4.57 4.05 -35.29
C ALA A 338 -4.84 2.68 -34.62
N ILE A 339 -4.61 2.54 -33.31
CA ILE A 339 -4.80 1.27 -32.59
C ILE A 339 -6.27 0.89 -32.55
N TYR A 340 -7.15 1.84 -32.25
CA TYR A 340 -8.59 1.59 -32.23
C TYR A 340 -9.13 1.21 -33.62
N GLN A 341 -8.69 1.90 -34.67
CA GLN A 341 -9.06 1.55 -36.05
C GLN A 341 -8.56 0.16 -36.43
N GLU A 342 -7.37 -0.24 -36.00
CA GLU A 342 -6.82 -1.56 -36.27
C GLU A 342 -7.55 -2.65 -35.47
N ILE A 343 -7.86 -2.41 -34.20
CA ILE A 343 -8.69 -3.31 -33.37
C ILE A 343 -10.05 -3.50 -34.02
N ALA A 344 -10.74 -2.42 -34.39
CA ALA A 344 -12.06 -2.47 -35.02
C ALA A 344 -12.03 -3.22 -36.37
N ARG A 345 -11.01 -3.00 -37.20
CA ARG A 345 -10.80 -3.76 -38.45
C ARG A 345 -10.63 -5.24 -38.18
N ILE A 346 -9.84 -5.61 -37.18
CA ILE A 346 -9.61 -7.01 -36.86
C ILE A 346 -10.88 -7.64 -36.31
N ILE A 347 -11.59 -6.99 -35.38
CA ILE A 347 -12.89 -7.48 -34.86
C ILE A 347 -13.87 -7.75 -36.00
N ALA A 348 -13.98 -6.84 -36.97
CA ALA A 348 -14.85 -7.01 -38.14
C ALA A 348 -14.45 -8.21 -39.04
N SER A 349 -13.18 -8.63 -39.00
CA SER A 349 -12.67 -9.79 -39.75
C SER A 349 -12.80 -11.12 -39.01
N LEU A 350 -13.13 -11.10 -37.71
CA LEU A 350 -13.21 -12.31 -36.90
C LEU A 350 -14.51 -13.09 -37.19
N PRO A 351 -14.46 -14.43 -37.13
CA PRO A 351 -15.65 -15.26 -37.24
C PRO A 351 -16.71 -14.94 -36.16
N SER A 352 -17.97 -15.27 -36.46
CA SER A 352 -19.11 -15.05 -35.55
C SER A 352 -19.20 -16.04 -34.39
N HIS A 353 -18.42 -17.11 -34.41
CA HIS A 353 -18.47 -18.21 -33.44
C HIS A 353 -17.12 -18.38 -32.72
N PHE A 354 -17.18 -18.87 -31.48
CA PHE A 354 -16.04 -19.04 -30.58
C PHE A 354 -14.86 -19.80 -31.20
N CYS A 355 -15.13 -21.00 -31.71
CA CYS A 355 -14.11 -21.89 -32.27
C CYS A 355 -13.30 -21.22 -33.39
N GLY A 356 -13.99 -20.55 -34.32
CA GLY A 356 -13.37 -19.83 -35.43
C GLY A 356 -12.56 -18.62 -34.95
N THR A 357 -13.07 -17.88 -33.96
CA THR A 357 -12.40 -16.71 -33.38
C THR A 357 -11.10 -17.10 -32.67
N MET A 358 -11.11 -18.20 -31.90
CA MET A 358 -9.91 -18.72 -31.25
C MET A 358 -8.83 -19.13 -32.26
N VAL A 359 -9.21 -19.86 -33.32
CA VAL A 359 -8.27 -20.25 -34.39
C VAL A 359 -7.72 -19.03 -35.13
N ALA A 360 -8.56 -18.02 -35.39
CA ALA A 360 -8.15 -16.78 -36.03
C ALA A 360 -7.12 -16.02 -35.18
N HIS A 361 -7.34 -15.89 -33.87
CA HIS A 361 -6.40 -15.26 -32.95
C HIS A 361 -5.08 -16.02 -32.83
N ARG A 362 -5.14 -17.36 -32.74
CA ARG A 362 -3.94 -18.19 -32.69
C ARG A 362 -3.08 -18.06 -33.96
N LYS A 363 -3.71 -18.10 -35.14
CA LYS A 363 -3.02 -17.90 -36.42
C LYS A 363 -2.44 -16.48 -36.53
N ARG A 364 -3.20 -15.46 -36.13
CA ARG A 364 -2.75 -14.06 -36.15
C ARG A 364 -1.51 -13.84 -35.28
N LYS A 365 -1.44 -14.49 -34.12
CA LYS A 365 -0.31 -14.42 -33.18
C LYS A 365 0.81 -15.42 -33.49
N ASN A 366 0.71 -16.19 -34.59
CA ASN A 366 1.66 -17.22 -34.98
C ASN A 366 1.98 -18.25 -33.86
N CYS A 367 0.99 -18.59 -33.04
CA CYS A 367 1.18 -19.51 -31.91
C CYS A 367 0.80 -20.94 -32.29
N THR A 368 1.66 -21.93 -32.04
CA THR A 368 1.32 -23.35 -32.23
C THR A 368 0.45 -23.86 -31.07
N ARG A 369 -0.12 -25.07 -31.19
CA ARG A 369 -0.94 -25.61 -30.09
C ARG A 369 -0.09 -26.04 -28.90
N GLU A 370 1.12 -26.48 -29.18
CA GLU A 370 2.13 -26.87 -28.20
C GLU A 370 2.61 -25.65 -27.40
N GLN A 371 2.88 -24.53 -28.07
CA GLN A 371 3.21 -23.26 -27.42
C GLN A 371 2.02 -22.74 -26.58
N LEU A 372 0.80 -22.89 -27.09
CA LEU A 372 -0.38 -22.48 -26.34
C LEU A 372 -0.61 -23.35 -25.09
N GLU A 373 -0.35 -24.66 -25.16
CA GLU A 373 -0.38 -25.55 -23.99
C GLU A 373 0.67 -25.15 -22.94
N GLU A 374 1.89 -24.83 -23.38
CA GLU A 374 2.96 -24.34 -22.50
C GLU A 374 2.58 -23.03 -21.80
N TYR A 375 2.03 -22.06 -22.53
CA TYR A 375 1.68 -20.75 -21.97
C TYR A 375 0.37 -20.72 -21.19
N SER A 376 -0.60 -21.57 -21.54
CA SER A 376 -1.92 -21.57 -20.91
C SER A 376 -2.12 -22.67 -19.87
N GLY A 377 -1.20 -23.64 -19.77
CA GLY A 377 -1.34 -24.82 -18.90
C GLY A 377 -2.46 -25.78 -19.30
N ILE A 378 -3.08 -25.60 -20.48
CA ILE A 378 -4.23 -26.41 -20.94
C ILE A 378 -3.74 -27.45 -21.93
N SER A 379 -4.10 -28.71 -21.70
CA SER A 379 -3.71 -29.80 -22.60
C SER A 379 -4.08 -29.55 -24.07
N ILE A 380 -3.22 -29.95 -25.01
CA ILE A 380 -3.47 -29.88 -26.47
C ILE A 380 -4.82 -30.51 -26.83
N SER A 381 -5.17 -31.62 -26.20
CA SER A 381 -6.45 -32.31 -26.42
C SER A 381 -7.67 -31.45 -26.06
N THR A 382 -7.55 -30.62 -25.02
CA THR A 382 -8.61 -29.70 -24.61
C THR A 382 -8.64 -28.49 -25.53
N LEU A 383 -7.48 -27.90 -25.87
CA LEU A 383 -7.39 -26.81 -26.86
C LEU A 383 -8.00 -27.21 -28.22
N GLN A 384 -7.73 -28.44 -28.67
CA GLN A 384 -8.32 -28.95 -29.90
C GLN A 384 -9.85 -29.05 -29.83
N ARG A 385 -10.41 -29.47 -28.69
CA ARG A 385 -11.86 -29.48 -28.48
C ARG A 385 -12.43 -28.07 -28.51
N MET A 386 -11.78 -27.10 -27.85
CA MET A 386 -12.17 -25.69 -27.87
C MET A 386 -12.18 -25.11 -29.30
N GLU A 387 -11.25 -25.50 -30.15
CA GLU A 387 -11.15 -25.02 -31.54
C GLU A 387 -12.09 -25.73 -32.53
N THR A 388 -12.64 -26.91 -32.21
CA THR A 388 -13.37 -27.74 -33.19
C THR A 388 -14.81 -28.10 -32.77
N GLN A 389 -15.06 -28.26 -31.48
CA GLN A 389 -16.35 -28.69 -30.95
C GLN A 389 -17.17 -27.49 -30.48
N HIS A 390 -18.20 -27.14 -31.24
CA HIS A 390 -19.05 -25.97 -30.97
C HIS A 390 -19.92 -26.15 -29.71
N GLU A 391 -20.25 -27.39 -29.35
CA GLU A 391 -21.07 -27.73 -28.18
C GLU A 391 -20.25 -27.97 -26.90
N TYR A 392 -18.92 -27.85 -26.98
CA TYR A 392 -18.06 -28.11 -25.83
C TYR A 392 -18.27 -27.03 -24.75
N VAL A 393 -18.63 -27.46 -23.54
CA VAL A 393 -18.80 -26.57 -22.39
C VAL A 393 -17.43 -26.21 -21.85
N ASN A 394 -16.98 -25.01 -22.18
CA ASN A 394 -15.75 -24.45 -21.68
C ASN A 394 -15.91 -24.01 -20.23
N LYS A 395 -14.82 -24.10 -19.47
CA LYS A 395 -14.69 -23.40 -18.19
C LYS A 395 -14.23 -21.98 -18.48
N LEU A 396 -14.75 -21.00 -17.73
CA LEU A 396 -14.37 -19.60 -17.91
C LEU A 396 -12.87 -19.42 -17.67
N GLU A 397 -12.32 -20.11 -16.66
CA GLU A 397 -10.90 -20.12 -16.33
C GLU A 397 -10.06 -20.50 -17.55
N ASN A 398 -10.45 -21.56 -18.28
CA ASN A 398 -9.73 -22.01 -19.47
C ASN A 398 -9.74 -20.94 -20.59
N ILE A 399 -10.85 -20.21 -20.76
CA ILE A 399 -10.94 -19.16 -21.78
C ILE A 399 -10.06 -17.96 -21.38
N VAL A 400 -10.09 -17.58 -20.11
CA VAL A 400 -9.24 -16.50 -19.57
C VAL A 400 -7.76 -16.87 -19.71
N ALA A 401 -7.39 -18.13 -19.43
CA ALA A 401 -6.02 -18.65 -19.63
C ALA A 401 -5.56 -18.49 -21.08
N VAL A 402 -6.41 -18.86 -22.04
CA VAL A 402 -6.09 -18.71 -23.47
C VAL A 402 -5.95 -17.24 -23.87
N CYS A 403 -6.79 -16.35 -23.33
CA CYS A 403 -6.69 -14.91 -23.60
C CYS A 403 -5.35 -14.33 -23.11
N ILE A 404 -4.93 -14.71 -21.91
CA ILE A 404 -3.65 -14.29 -21.31
C ILE A 404 -2.48 -14.91 -22.08
N ALA A 405 -2.53 -16.21 -22.37
CA ALA A 405 -1.47 -16.91 -23.10
C ALA A 405 -1.24 -16.35 -24.52
N LEU A 406 -2.31 -15.90 -25.19
CA LEU A 406 -2.22 -15.25 -26.49
C LEU A 406 -1.94 -13.73 -26.41
N LYS A 407 -1.82 -13.17 -25.19
CA LYS A 407 -1.67 -11.74 -24.89
C LYS A 407 -2.65 -10.89 -25.71
N LEU A 408 -3.93 -11.27 -25.65
CA LEU A 408 -4.98 -10.57 -26.39
C LEU A 408 -5.31 -9.22 -25.74
N TYR A 409 -5.50 -8.19 -26.57
CA TYR A 409 -6.05 -6.93 -26.08
C TYR A 409 -7.42 -7.16 -25.42
N PRO A 410 -7.82 -6.30 -24.47
CA PRO A 410 -9.08 -6.44 -23.75
C PRO A 410 -10.28 -6.64 -24.68
N ASP A 411 -10.38 -5.87 -25.76
CA ASP A 411 -11.49 -5.95 -26.72
C ASP A 411 -11.61 -7.34 -27.37
N PHE A 412 -10.48 -7.96 -27.74
CA PHE A 412 -10.46 -9.31 -28.31
C PHE A 412 -10.78 -10.37 -27.26
N SER A 413 -10.32 -10.18 -26.02
CA SER A 413 -10.59 -11.09 -24.91
C SER A 413 -12.08 -11.11 -24.56
N PHE A 414 -12.71 -9.93 -24.47
CA PHE A 414 -14.15 -9.84 -24.21
C PHE A 414 -14.99 -10.34 -25.40
N ASP A 415 -14.63 -10.02 -26.65
CA ASP A 415 -15.29 -10.58 -27.85
C ASP A 415 -15.24 -12.12 -27.88
N LEU A 416 -14.08 -12.71 -27.54
CA LEU A 416 -13.94 -14.16 -27.49
C LEU A 416 -14.81 -14.78 -26.38
N ILE A 417 -14.92 -14.14 -25.23
CA ILE A 417 -15.73 -14.61 -24.11
C ILE A 417 -17.23 -14.46 -24.42
N ASP A 418 -17.65 -13.34 -25.00
CA ASP A 418 -19.06 -13.09 -25.37
C ASP A 418 -19.57 -14.07 -26.44
N LYS A 419 -18.68 -14.52 -27.33
CA LYS A 419 -18.99 -15.57 -28.33
C LYS A 419 -18.98 -16.98 -27.74
N SER A 420 -18.53 -17.16 -26.51
CA SER A 420 -18.46 -18.45 -25.83
C SER A 420 -19.77 -18.78 -25.10
N ASN A 421 -19.87 -20.01 -24.58
CA ASN A 421 -20.99 -20.42 -23.73
C ASN A 421 -20.86 -19.93 -22.27
N CYS A 422 -19.87 -19.08 -21.97
CA CYS A 422 -19.58 -18.57 -20.63
C CYS A 422 -19.83 -17.06 -20.56
N GLN A 423 -20.41 -16.59 -19.45
CA GLN A 423 -20.60 -15.16 -19.20
C GLN A 423 -20.04 -14.79 -17.82
N PHE A 424 -19.52 -13.57 -17.73
CA PHE A 424 -19.10 -13.03 -16.44
C PHE A 424 -20.31 -12.67 -15.58
N ASN A 425 -20.47 -13.38 -14.47
CA ASN A 425 -21.36 -12.98 -13.40
C ASN A 425 -20.69 -11.94 -12.47
N ASN A 426 -21.20 -10.71 -12.48
CA ASN A 426 -20.74 -9.60 -11.63
C ASN A 426 -20.95 -9.85 -10.12
N MET A 427 -21.80 -10.82 -9.75
CA MET A 427 -22.05 -11.26 -8.37
C MET A 427 -21.00 -12.25 -7.84
N VAL A 428 -20.05 -12.67 -8.68
CA VAL A 428 -18.97 -13.60 -8.29
C VAL A 428 -17.64 -12.83 -8.20
N PRO A 429 -16.97 -12.79 -7.03
CA PRO A 429 -15.70 -12.07 -6.85
C PRO A 429 -14.60 -12.49 -7.84
N HIS A 430 -14.47 -13.80 -8.10
CA HIS A 430 -13.48 -14.33 -9.05
C HIS A 430 -13.69 -13.80 -10.47
N HIS A 431 -14.95 -13.64 -10.91
CA HIS A 431 -15.25 -13.12 -12.24
C HIS A 431 -14.90 -11.62 -12.35
N SER A 432 -15.13 -10.85 -11.29
CA SER A 432 -14.70 -9.44 -11.21
C SER A 432 -13.18 -9.32 -11.32
N ALA A 433 -12.44 -10.17 -10.61
CA ALA A 433 -10.98 -10.20 -10.67
C ALA A 433 -10.48 -10.59 -12.08
N PHE A 434 -11.07 -11.59 -12.73
CA PHE A 434 -10.73 -11.96 -14.11
C PHE A 434 -10.98 -10.81 -15.10
N LYS A 435 -12.07 -10.05 -14.96
CA LYS A 435 -12.30 -8.85 -15.78
C LYS A 435 -11.18 -7.84 -15.62
N MET A 436 -10.75 -7.58 -14.38
CA MET A 436 -9.67 -6.63 -14.12
C MET A 436 -8.32 -7.10 -14.66
N ILE A 437 -8.02 -8.39 -14.52
CA ILE A 437 -6.79 -8.99 -15.07
C ILE A 437 -6.77 -8.86 -16.60
N LEU A 438 -7.87 -9.19 -17.28
CA LEU A 438 -7.95 -9.08 -18.74
C LEU A 438 -7.87 -7.63 -19.23
N ARG A 439 -8.30 -6.66 -18.43
CA ARG A 439 -8.24 -5.23 -18.77
C ARG A 439 -6.86 -4.63 -18.53
N GLN A 440 -6.28 -4.88 -17.37
CA GLN A 440 -5.11 -4.15 -16.86
C GLN A 440 -3.81 -4.96 -16.89
N CYS A 441 -3.90 -6.29 -16.96
CA CYS A 441 -2.77 -7.20 -16.80
C CYS A 441 -2.62 -8.22 -17.93
N PHE A 442 -3.18 -7.97 -19.11
CA PHE A 442 -3.14 -8.91 -20.26
C PHE A 442 -1.72 -9.11 -20.85
N HIS A 443 -0.74 -8.31 -20.44
CA HIS A 443 0.66 -8.44 -20.84
C HIS A 443 1.42 -9.49 -20.01
N LEU A 444 0.93 -9.81 -18.81
CA LEU A 444 1.54 -10.75 -17.86
C LEU A 444 1.46 -12.20 -18.35
N SER A 445 2.36 -13.03 -17.84
CA SER A 445 2.31 -14.48 -17.98
C SER A 445 1.21 -15.10 -17.09
N LEU A 446 0.84 -16.35 -17.39
CA LEU A 446 -0.13 -17.07 -16.57
C LEU A 446 0.38 -17.31 -15.14
N GLU A 447 1.68 -17.53 -14.96
CA GLU A 447 2.32 -17.70 -13.65
C GLU A 447 2.17 -16.44 -12.79
N GLU A 448 2.52 -15.27 -13.33
CA GLU A 448 2.38 -13.98 -12.64
C GLU A 448 0.91 -13.63 -12.33
N VAL A 449 -0.02 -14.02 -13.21
CA VAL A 449 -1.46 -13.85 -12.95
C VAL A 449 -1.92 -14.78 -11.83
N ASN A 450 -1.45 -16.03 -11.81
CA ASN A 450 -1.77 -16.98 -10.77
C ASN A 450 -1.20 -16.54 -9.41
N ASP A 451 0.03 -16.02 -9.36
CA ASP A 451 0.60 -15.42 -8.15
C ASP A 451 -0.26 -14.27 -7.60
N LYS A 452 -0.75 -13.40 -8.49
CA LYS A 452 -1.70 -12.33 -8.11
C LYS A 452 -3.01 -12.89 -7.56
N LEU A 453 -3.58 -13.90 -8.20
CA LEU A 453 -4.82 -14.54 -7.75
C LEU A 453 -4.64 -15.26 -6.40
N GLU A 454 -3.52 -15.95 -6.20
CA GLU A 454 -3.17 -16.59 -4.93
C GLU A 454 -3.01 -15.57 -3.81
N SER A 455 -2.36 -14.43 -4.09
CA SER A 455 -2.24 -13.32 -3.13
C SER A 455 -3.60 -12.77 -2.68
N MET A 456 -4.63 -12.87 -3.54
CA MET A 456 -6.00 -12.48 -3.23
C MET A 456 -6.83 -13.61 -2.59
N LYS A 457 -6.24 -14.80 -2.38
CA LYS A 457 -6.94 -16.03 -1.97
C LYS A 457 -8.08 -16.40 -2.93
N LEU A 458 -7.91 -16.08 -4.21
CA LEU A 458 -8.83 -16.42 -5.27
C LEU A 458 -8.39 -17.71 -5.96
N LYS A 459 -9.33 -18.38 -6.62
CA LYS A 459 -9.08 -19.59 -7.40
C LYS A 459 -8.17 -19.24 -8.59
N THR A 460 -7.05 -19.93 -8.70
CA THR A 460 -6.11 -19.84 -9.82
C THR A 460 -6.71 -20.39 -11.10
N ILE A 461 -6.11 -19.98 -12.23
CA ILE A 461 -6.51 -20.34 -13.58
C ILE A 461 -5.81 -21.63 -14.01
#